data_AF-A0A422QPK6-F1
#
_entry.id   AF-A0A422QPK6-F1
#
_cell.length_a   1.000
_cell.length_b   1.000
_cell.length_c   1.000
_cell.angle_alpha   90.00
_cell.angle_beta   90.00
_cell.angle_gamma   90.00
#
_symmetry.space_group_name_H-M   'P 1'
#
loop_
_entity.id
_entity.type
_entity.pdbx_description
1 polymer ?
#
loop_
_entity_poly.entity_id
_entity_poly.type
_entity_poly.pdbx_seq_one_letter_code
_entity_poly.pdbx_strand_id
1 'polypeptide(L)'
;MYDTNATAISNQLKSTSATFFTDDTIASILDLISTPNNSTIVANNVQASNNTTISDAAGVDIVFVETSATERTNVNVTADIPAIFFQGAGGVNASIGAAPTPSAEGNSSAAIVAGEEIVRVVVGTAGADTITIVDGKNTQVVAGDEDTVVAGSGRTLVIAAEGSSTVVGNDKTVVQATGAEEDFVITTADGKATIVNAATGVSVTMSDVDFVQLDGDDVLIFAANEKQAAVANLYHALLGRNADAGGLEFWYDHADGTTTLHTIASGFLESAEYTALDQDDAEFVAALYEGLFDRTDATGAAYWLERLEDGASRADVATAFAEASVDGDEVEIVGSVTIIDPTA
;
A
#
# COMPACT_ATOMS: atom_id res chain seq x y z
N MET A 1 -5.83 25.89 20.11
CA MET A 1 -4.62 26.02 19.26
C MET A 1 -3.50 26.63 20.08
N TYR A 2 -2.28 26.13 19.92
CA TYR A 2 -1.08 26.64 20.57
C TYR A 2 0.15 26.35 19.70
N ASP A 3 1.13 27.25 19.78
CA ASP A 3 2.42 27.08 19.13
C ASP A 3 3.27 26.06 19.91
N THR A 4 3.91 25.14 19.19
CA THR A 4 4.80 24.12 19.73
C THR A 4 5.98 23.85 18.80
N ASN A 5 6.84 22.91 19.17
CA ASN A 5 8.02 22.52 18.41
C ASN A 5 8.12 21.00 18.26
N ALA A 6 8.99 20.56 17.36
CA ALA A 6 9.22 19.16 17.06
C ALA A 6 9.50 18.33 18.32
N THR A 7 10.41 18.78 19.20
CA THR A 7 10.74 18.04 20.43
C THR A 7 9.54 17.82 21.35
N ALA A 8 8.70 18.83 21.53
CA ALA A 8 7.50 18.71 22.35
C ALA A 8 6.48 17.75 21.74
N ILE A 9 6.26 17.81 20.43
CA ILE A 9 5.40 16.86 19.71
C ILE A 9 5.95 15.43 19.80
N SER A 10 7.24 15.22 19.53
CA SER A 10 7.87 13.90 19.65
C SER A 10 7.68 13.30 21.05
N ASN A 11 7.89 14.10 22.10
CA ASN A 11 7.70 13.64 23.47
C ASN A 11 6.24 13.30 23.78
N GLN A 12 5.29 14.09 23.26
CA GLN A 12 3.86 13.83 23.44
C GLN A 12 3.46 12.53 22.75
N LEU A 13 3.84 12.34 21.47
CA LEU A 13 3.58 11.11 20.72
C LEU A 13 4.15 9.89 21.43
N LYS A 14 5.44 9.90 21.82
CA LYS A 14 6.06 8.81 22.59
C LYS A 14 5.37 8.53 23.92
N SER A 15 4.81 9.56 24.57
CA SER A 15 4.09 9.37 25.83
C SER A 15 2.73 8.71 25.64
N THR A 16 2.11 8.87 24.47
CA THR A 16 0.85 8.20 24.10
C THR A 16 1.08 6.73 23.82
N SER A 17 2.07 6.40 22.97
CA SER A 17 2.49 5.02 22.73
C SER A 17 3.94 5.00 22.22
N ALA A 18 4.87 4.53 23.05
CA ALA A 18 6.28 4.43 22.67
C ALA A 18 6.57 3.24 21.75
N THR A 19 5.65 2.26 21.69
CA THR A 19 5.73 1.14 20.75
C THR A 19 5.33 1.60 19.35
N PHE A 20 4.27 2.39 19.27
CA PHE A 20 3.74 2.86 18.00
C PHE A 20 4.53 4.04 17.43
N PHE A 21 4.86 5.02 18.26
CA PHE A 21 5.60 6.21 17.84
C PHE A 21 7.11 6.02 17.97
N THR A 22 7.65 5.20 17.09
CA THR A 22 9.11 5.04 16.92
C THR A 22 9.76 6.35 16.45
N ASP A 23 11.08 6.44 16.54
CA ASP A 23 11.81 7.62 16.05
C ASP A 23 11.57 7.87 14.55
N ASP A 24 11.49 6.81 13.75
CA ASP A 24 11.26 6.90 12.30
C ASP A 24 9.83 7.34 11.99
N THR A 25 8.82 6.75 12.65
CA THR A 25 7.41 7.16 12.51
C THR A 25 7.21 8.63 12.88
N ILE A 26 7.86 9.08 13.97
CA ILE A 26 7.81 10.48 14.39
C ILE A 26 8.53 11.37 13.38
N ALA A 27 9.66 10.95 12.83
CA ALA A 27 10.39 11.72 11.82
C ALA A 27 9.54 11.96 10.57
N SER A 28 8.84 10.94 10.07
CA SER A 28 7.93 11.07 8.92
C SER A 28 6.76 12.02 9.21
N ILE A 29 6.16 11.93 10.40
CA ILE A 29 5.11 12.87 10.84
C ILE A 29 5.66 14.30 10.90
N LEU A 30 6.87 14.47 11.44
CA LEU A 30 7.50 15.78 11.55
C LEU A 30 7.84 16.38 10.19
N ASP A 31 8.33 15.59 9.24
CA ASP A 31 8.61 16.08 7.88
C ASP A 31 7.32 16.61 7.22
N LEU A 32 6.20 15.92 7.44
CA LEU A 32 4.88 16.35 6.96
C LEU A 32 4.40 17.68 7.58
N ILE A 33 4.58 17.86 8.90
CA ILE A 33 4.00 19.02 9.63
C ILE A 33 4.99 20.18 9.85
N SER A 34 6.29 19.94 9.68
CA SER A 34 7.36 20.90 9.95
C SER A 34 8.20 21.11 8.71
N THR A 35 7.89 22.14 7.93
CA THR A 35 8.74 22.52 6.79
C THR A 35 10.06 23.18 7.27
N PRO A 36 11.16 23.11 6.48
CA PRO A 36 12.42 23.79 6.81
C PRO A 36 12.29 25.30 7.04
N ASN A 37 11.21 25.92 6.56
CA ASN A 37 10.92 27.34 6.69
C ASN A 37 9.89 27.66 7.80
N ASN A 38 9.34 26.64 8.48
CA ASN A 38 8.38 26.81 9.56
C ASN A 38 9.01 26.42 10.91
N SER A 39 9.40 27.41 11.72
CA SER A 39 9.99 27.15 13.04
C SER A 39 8.96 26.76 14.11
N THR A 40 7.67 26.79 13.79
CA THR A 40 6.58 26.70 14.77
C THR A 40 5.47 25.79 14.25
N ILE A 41 5.22 24.71 14.97
CA ILE A 41 4.11 23.79 14.70
C ILE A 41 2.88 24.32 15.43
N VAL A 42 1.73 24.44 14.75
CA VAL A 42 0.47 24.86 15.36
C VAL A 42 -0.35 23.62 15.72
N ALA A 43 -0.45 23.33 17.03
CA ALA A 43 -1.19 22.20 17.55
C ALA A 43 -2.57 22.62 18.07
N ASN A 44 -3.56 21.73 18.02
CA ASN A 44 -4.87 21.94 18.61
C ASN A 44 -5.36 20.72 19.38
N ASN A 45 -5.96 20.92 20.56
CA ASN A 45 -6.59 19.85 21.32
C ASN A 45 -8.12 20.02 21.26
N VAL A 46 -8.82 18.96 20.88
CA VAL A 46 -10.27 18.91 20.76
C VAL A 46 -10.79 17.84 21.71
N GLN A 47 -11.81 18.17 22.50
CA GLN A 47 -12.49 17.22 23.39
C GLN A 47 -13.78 16.79 22.70
N ALA A 48 -13.86 15.52 22.28
CA ALA A 48 -14.91 15.01 21.40
C ALA A 48 -15.99 14.19 22.11
N SER A 49 -16.15 14.32 23.43
CA SER A 49 -16.85 13.36 24.32
C SER A 49 -18.31 12.99 23.97
N ASN A 50 -18.97 13.62 22.98
CA ASN A 50 -20.34 13.31 22.53
C ASN A 50 -20.57 13.65 21.04
N ASN A 51 -19.77 13.08 20.17
CA ASN A 51 -19.70 13.38 18.73
C ASN A 51 -19.22 14.80 18.44
N THR A 52 -18.36 14.96 17.43
CA THR A 52 -17.77 16.27 17.12
C THR A 52 -17.48 16.43 15.64
N THR A 53 -17.69 17.63 15.13
CA THR A 53 -17.24 18.03 13.80
C THR A 53 -16.11 19.04 13.92
N ILE A 54 -14.98 18.77 13.28
CA ILE A 54 -13.82 19.65 13.19
C ILE A 54 -13.81 20.24 11.78
N SER A 55 -14.34 21.45 11.62
CA SER A 55 -14.52 22.10 10.31
C SER A 55 -13.71 23.39 10.12
N ASP A 56 -13.18 23.97 11.19
CA ASP A 56 -12.34 25.17 11.14
C ASP A 56 -11.01 24.91 11.86
N ALA A 57 -9.97 24.71 11.06
CA ALA A 57 -8.61 24.45 11.53
C ALA A 57 -7.58 25.13 10.63
N ALA A 58 -7.90 26.31 10.10
CA ALA A 58 -7.00 27.04 9.21
C ALA A 58 -5.66 27.29 9.89
N GLY A 59 -4.58 26.78 9.29
CA GLY A 59 -3.22 26.89 9.82
C GLY A 59 -2.92 25.99 11.02
N VAL A 60 -3.72 24.95 11.29
CA VAL A 60 -3.39 23.89 12.24
C VAL A 60 -2.61 22.80 11.53
N ASP A 61 -1.43 22.47 12.05
CA ASP A 61 -0.58 21.42 11.50
C ASP A 61 -0.92 20.05 12.10
N ILE A 62 -1.30 20.03 13.39
CA ILE A 62 -1.62 18.80 14.13
C ILE A 62 -2.82 19.00 15.05
N VAL A 63 -3.73 18.03 15.06
CA VAL A 63 -4.86 17.98 16.01
C VAL A 63 -4.83 16.71 16.85
N PHE A 64 -5.00 16.90 18.16
CA PHE A 64 -5.19 15.86 19.15
C PHE A 64 -6.66 15.83 19.55
N VAL A 65 -7.34 14.72 19.26
CA VAL A 65 -8.77 14.55 19.50
C VAL A 65 -8.97 13.56 20.65
N GLU A 66 -9.41 14.07 21.79
CA GLU A 66 -9.71 13.22 22.95
C GLU A 66 -11.13 12.66 22.85
N THR A 67 -11.18 11.34 22.78
CA THR A 67 -12.38 10.51 22.65
C THR A 67 -12.78 9.95 24.01
N SER A 68 -13.95 9.33 24.08
CA SER A 68 -14.43 8.67 25.30
C SER A 68 -13.49 7.54 25.74
N ALA A 69 -13.41 7.33 27.06
CA ALA A 69 -12.64 6.24 27.65
C ALA A 69 -13.39 4.89 27.61
N THR A 70 -14.68 4.88 27.30
CA THR A 70 -15.53 3.69 27.45
C THR A 70 -16.42 3.37 26.26
N GLU A 71 -16.65 4.31 25.35
CA GLU A 71 -17.58 4.15 24.21
C GLU A 71 -16.98 4.74 22.94
N ARG A 72 -17.35 4.21 21.76
CA ARG A 72 -16.90 4.76 20.49
C ARG A 72 -17.42 6.16 20.26
N THR A 73 -16.53 7.07 19.90
CA THR A 73 -16.86 8.49 19.66
C THR A 73 -16.98 8.77 18.17
N ASN A 74 -18.06 9.39 17.68
CA ASN A 74 -18.15 9.74 16.25
C ASN A 74 -17.47 11.08 15.98
N VAL A 75 -16.48 11.13 15.10
CA VAL A 75 -15.76 12.37 14.77
C VAL A 75 -15.78 12.61 13.27
N ASN A 76 -16.19 13.79 12.84
CA ASN A 76 -16.12 14.19 11.44
C ASN A 76 -15.10 15.33 11.27
N VAL A 77 -14.00 15.06 10.58
CA VAL A 77 -12.94 16.05 10.33
C VAL A 77 -13.04 16.52 8.89
N THR A 78 -13.70 17.66 8.68
CA THR A 78 -13.80 18.27 7.34
C THR A 78 -12.76 19.35 7.09
N ALA A 79 -12.08 19.79 8.16
CA ALA A 79 -10.98 20.72 8.05
C ALA A 79 -9.76 20.03 7.43
N ASP A 80 -9.00 20.79 6.64
CA ASP A 80 -7.78 20.29 6.04
C ASP A 80 -6.63 20.36 7.05
N ILE A 81 -6.38 19.24 7.74
CA ILE A 81 -5.36 19.11 8.78
C ILE A 81 -4.36 18.03 8.34
N PRO A 82 -3.05 18.33 8.30
CA PRO A 82 -2.02 17.35 7.93
C PRO A 82 -1.93 16.16 8.88
N ALA A 83 -2.05 16.38 10.20
CA ALA A 83 -1.89 15.28 11.16
C ALA A 83 -3.03 15.23 12.20
N ILE A 84 -3.69 14.08 12.30
CA ILE A 84 -4.88 13.88 13.15
C ILE A 84 -4.64 12.67 14.06
N PHE A 85 -4.74 12.87 15.37
CA PHE A 85 -4.47 11.85 16.37
C PHE A 85 -5.68 11.69 17.28
N PHE A 86 -6.26 10.50 17.30
CA PHE A 86 -7.30 10.16 18.25
C PHE A 86 -6.67 9.59 19.53
N GLN A 87 -7.20 9.99 20.67
CA GLN A 87 -6.72 9.56 21.98
C GLN A 87 -7.90 9.10 22.82
N GLY A 88 -7.75 7.97 23.51
CA GLY A 88 -8.79 7.38 24.34
C GLY A 88 -8.77 5.86 24.26
N ALA A 89 -9.57 5.21 25.10
CA ALA A 89 -9.69 3.75 25.14
C ALA A 89 -11.02 3.23 24.59
N GLY A 90 -11.99 4.12 24.33
CA GLY A 90 -13.33 3.75 23.86
C GLY A 90 -13.46 3.57 22.35
N GLY A 91 -12.44 3.94 21.56
CA GLY A 91 -12.49 3.90 20.10
C GLY A 91 -13.09 5.15 19.44
N VAL A 92 -12.95 5.24 18.14
CA VAL A 92 -13.49 6.32 17.30
C VAL A 92 -14.18 5.77 16.05
N ASN A 93 -15.27 6.40 15.63
CA ASN A 93 -15.79 6.31 14.27
C ASN A 93 -15.47 7.65 13.58
N ALA A 94 -14.35 7.69 12.86
CA ALA A 94 -13.81 8.88 12.23
C ALA A 94 -14.14 8.93 10.74
N SER A 95 -14.69 10.06 10.28
CA SER A 95 -14.79 10.42 8.87
C SER A 95 -13.81 11.56 8.61
N ILE A 96 -12.83 11.36 7.72
CA ILE A 96 -11.72 12.27 7.48
C ILE A 96 -11.78 12.83 6.05
N GLY A 97 -11.74 14.14 5.95
CA GLY A 97 -11.85 14.88 4.70
C GLY A 97 -13.23 15.47 4.48
N ALA A 98 -13.31 16.34 3.49
CA ALA A 98 -14.58 16.79 2.94
C ALA A 98 -14.83 16.02 1.65
N ALA A 99 -15.98 15.36 1.54
CA ALA A 99 -16.37 14.75 0.26
C ALA A 99 -16.25 15.82 -0.85
N PRO A 100 -15.68 15.48 -2.01
CA PRO A 100 -15.59 16.43 -3.11
C PRO A 100 -16.99 16.97 -3.38
N THR A 101 -17.13 18.30 -3.49
CA THR A 101 -18.41 18.91 -3.89
C THR A 101 -18.88 18.22 -5.16
N PRO A 102 -20.13 17.70 -5.22
CA PRO A 102 -20.63 17.08 -6.44
C PRO A 102 -20.48 18.08 -7.58
N SER A 103 -19.57 17.82 -8.53
CA SER A 103 -19.46 18.65 -9.71
C SER A 103 -20.73 18.41 -10.52
N ALA A 104 -21.55 19.45 -10.65
CA ALA A 104 -22.65 19.45 -11.61
C ALA A 104 -22.06 19.54 -13.01
N GLU A 105 -21.58 18.42 -13.55
CA GLU A 105 -21.38 18.07 -14.96
C GLU A 105 -20.43 16.85 -15.06
N GLY A 106 -20.93 15.78 -15.69
CA GLY A 106 -20.17 14.81 -16.49
C GLY A 106 -18.87 14.20 -15.95
N ASN A 107 -18.95 12.91 -15.59
CA ASN A 107 -17.85 11.95 -15.52
C ASN A 107 -16.64 12.33 -16.39
N SER A 108 -15.59 12.81 -15.75
CA SER A 108 -14.26 13.02 -16.34
C SER A 108 -13.27 12.50 -15.32
N SER A 109 -12.51 11.47 -15.71
CA SER A 109 -11.35 10.93 -14.99
C SER A 109 -10.66 12.04 -14.20
N ALA A 110 -10.62 11.89 -12.87
CA ALA A 110 -9.87 12.80 -12.03
C ALA A 110 -8.41 12.78 -12.47
N ALA A 111 -7.92 13.95 -12.86
CA ALA A 111 -6.53 14.15 -13.22
C ALA A 111 -5.63 13.72 -12.06
N ILE A 112 -4.72 12.79 -12.34
CA ILE A 112 -3.60 12.45 -11.45
C ILE A 112 -2.73 13.70 -11.34
N VAL A 113 -2.64 14.29 -10.15
CA VAL A 113 -1.80 15.47 -9.87
C VAL A 113 -0.78 15.13 -8.78
N ALA A 114 0.44 14.89 -9.26
CA ALA A 114 1.77 15.17 -8.70
C ALA A 114 2.03 14.95 -7.20
N GLY A 115 2.78 13.88 -6.93
CA GLY A 115 3.46 13.58 -5.67
C GLY A 115 2.89 12.33 -5.02
N GLU A 116 3.61 11.21 -5.09
CA GLU A 116 3.36 9.99 -4.30
C GLU A 116 3.51 10.25 -2.78
N GLU A 117 3.93 11.45 -2.41
CA GLU A 117 4.13 11.90 -1.03
C GLU A 117 2.80 11.85 -0.25
N ILE A 118 2.87 11.25 0.93
CA ILE A 118 1.80 11.29 1.92
C ILE A 118 1.61 12.74 2.36
N VAL A 119 0.38 13.26 2.26
CA VAL A 119 0.04 14.64 2.65
C VAL A 119 -0.83 14.70 3.91
N ARG A 120 -1.20 13.54 4.45
CA ARG A 120 -1.98 13.43 5.68
C ARG A 120 -1.60 12.18 6.47
N VAL A 121 -1.48 12.31 7.80
CA VAL A 121 -1.39 11.19 8.73
C VAL A 121 -2.61 11.16 9.64
N VAL A 122 -3.21 9.99 9.79
CA VAL A 122 -4.31 9.73 10.74
C VAL A 122 -3.92 8.57 11.63
N VAL A 123 -4.02 8.76 12.93
CA VAL A 123 -3.74 7.71 13.92
C VAL A 123 -5.00 7.44 14.75
N GLY A 124 -5.36 6.16 14.82
CA GLY A 124 -6.42 5.66 15.69
C GLY A 124 -6.14 5.84 17.19
N THR A 125 -7.10 5.42 17.99
CA THR A 125 -7.00 5.28 19.44
C THR A 125 -6.37 3.92 19.80
N ALA A 126 -6.34 3.61 21.11
CA ALA A 126 -5.95 2.27 21.57
C ALA A 126 -7.11 1.27 21.62
N GLY A 127 -8.35 1.73 21.39
CA GLY A 127 -9.53 0.88 21.26
C GLY A 127 -9.91 0.71 19.80
N ALA A 128 -10.84 -0.20 19.56
CA ALA A 128 -11.29 -0.53 18.22
C ALA A 128 -11.90 0.69 17.48
N ASP A 129 -11.36 1.01 16.31
CA ASP A 129 -11.71 2.19 15.53
C ASP A 129 -12.34 1.87 14.18
N THR A 130 -12.99 2.88 13.60
CA THR A 130 -13.37 2.90 12.20
C THR A 130 -12.93 4.23 11.62
N ILE A 131 -11.93 4.20 10.72
CA ILE A 131 -11.38 5.39 10.07
C ILE A 131 -11.76 5.33 8.60
N THR A 132 -12.59 6.27 8.16
CA THR A 132 -13.03 6.40 6.77
C THR A 132 -12.45 7.67 6.15
N ILE A 133 -11.65 7.52 5.11
CA ILE A 133 -11.16 8.64 4.30
C ILE A 133 -12.18 8.91 3.20
N VAL A 134 -12.74 10.12 3.16
CA VAL A 134 -13.82 10.47 2.21
C VAL A 134 -13.37 11.39 1.08
N ASP A 135 -12.12 11.85 1.11
CA ASP A 135 -11.52 12.69 0.08
C ASP A 135 -10.44 11.95 -0.73
N GLY A 136 -9.83 12.66 -1.68
CA GLY A 136 -8.82 12.11 -2.58
C GLY A 136 -7.38 12.35 -2.14
N LYS A 137 -7.13 12.66 -0.86
CA LYS A 137 -5.77 12.96 -0.40
C LYS A 137 -4.96 11.70 -0.11
N ASN A 138 -3.68 11.75 -0.45
CA ASN A 138 -2.74 10.70 -0.07
C ASN A 138 -2.60 10.67 1.46
N THR A 139 -3.06 9.59 2.07
CA THR A 139 -3.22 9.50 3.52
C THR A 139 -2.52 8.26 4.07
N GLN A 140 -1.66 8.44 5.06
CA GLN A 140 -1.19 7.35 5.89
C GLN A 140 -2.16 7.19 7.06
N VAL A 141 -2.70 6.01 7.22
CA VAL A 141 -3.53 5.64 8.36
C VAL A 141 -2.77 4.63 9.19
N VAL A 142 -2.76 4.82 10.50
CA VAL A 142 -2.24 3.79 11.39
C VAL A 142 -3.34 3.19 12.22
N ALA A 143 -3.48 1.88 12.04
CA ALA A 143 -4.46 1.03 12.66
C ALA A 143 -3.83 0.25 13.83
N GLY A 144 -4.53 0.23 14.96
CA GLY A 144 -4.27 -0.58 16.13
C GLY A 144 -4.95 -1.95 16.06
N ASP A 145 -5.59 -2.35 17.15
CA ASP A 145 -6.29 -3.63 17.27
C ASP A 145 -7.81 -3.46 17.10
N GLU A 146 -8.42 -4.42 16.39
CA GLU A 146 -9.83 -4.42 16.01
C GLU A 146 -10.27 -3.20 15.18
N ASP A 147 -9.34 -2.59 14.47
CA ASP A 147 -9.58 -1.40 13.65
C ASP A 147 -10.13 -1.74 12.28
N THR A 148 -10.92 -0.82 11.73
CA THR A 148 -11.37 -0.84 10.34
C THR A 148 -10.94 0.43 9.63
N VAL A 149 -10.15 0.31 8.57
CA VAL A 149 -9.76 1.42 7.70
C VAL A 149 -10.50 1.31 6.37
N VAL A 150 -11.11 2.40 5.93
CA VAL A 150 -11.74 2.52 4.62
C VAL A 150 -11.03 3.62 3.85
N ALA A 151 -10.32 3.23 2.79
CA ALA A 151 -9.55 4.12 1.94
C ALA A 151 -10.44 5.06 1.12
N GLY A 152 -9.89 6.22 0.77
CA GLY A 152 -10.54 7.23 -0.07
C GLY A 152 -10.30 6.95 -1.56
N SER A 153 -10.25 8.00 -2.38
CA SER A 153 -9.84 7.86 -3.80
C SER A 153 -8.37 8.21 -4.05
N GLY A 154 -7.65 8.67 -3.02
CA GLY A 154 -6.21 8.92 -3.06
C GLY A 154 -5.41 7.68 -2.64
N ARG A 155 -4.08 7.76 -2.73
CA ARG A 155 -3.18 6.73 -2.19
C ARG A 155 -3.42 6.59 -0.69
N THR A 156 -3.53 5.36 -0.20
CA THR A 156 -3.67 5.11 1.24
C THR A 156 -2.59 4.14 1.71
N LEU A 157 -1.71 4.58 2.59
CA LEU A 157 -0.76 3.68 3.27
C LEU A 157 -1.37 3.30 4.62
N VAL A 158 -1.69 2.03 4.83
CA VAL A 158 -2.22 1.53 6.09
C VAL A 158 -1.13 0.79 6.84
N ILE A 159 -0.69 1.33 7.98
CA ILE A 159 0.24 0.63 8.86
C ILE A 159 -0.57 -0.23 9.83
N ALA A 160 -0.46 -1.54 9.70
CA ALA A 160 -1.12 -2.54 10.56
C ALA A 160 -0.10 -3.10 11.57
N ALA A 161 0.39 -2.24 12.48
CA ALA A 161 1.57 -2.54 13.30
C ALA A 161 1.28 -3.28 14.61
N GLU A 162 0.09 -3.13 15.21
CA GLU A 162 -0.09 -3.49 16.64
C GLU A 162 -1.26 -4.45 16.93
N GLY A 163 -2.12 -4.75 15.96
CA GLY A 163 -3.30 -5.59 16.21
C GLY A 163 -4.06 -6.02 14.97
N SER A 164 -5.06 -6.88 15.18
CA SER A 164 -5.81 -7.46 14.07
C SER A 164 -6.77 -6.43 13.48
N SER A 165 -6.66 -6.18 12.18
CA SER A 165 -7.35 -5.07 11.53
C SER A 165 -8.06 -5.49 10.24
N THR A 166 -9.03 -4.68 9.83
CA THR A 166 -9.71 -4.80 8.53
C THR A 166 -9.39 -3.58 7.67
N VAL A 167 -9.01 -3.79 6.41
CA VAL A 167 -8.74 -2.75 5.44
C VAL A 167 -9.67 -2.92 4.24
N VAL A 168 -10.43 -1.88 3.93
CA VAL A 168 -11.20 -1.76 2.70
C VAL A 168 -10.50 -0.70 1.86
N GLY A 169 -9.71 -1.16 0.89
CA GLY A 169 -8.81 -0.34 0.12
C GLY A 169 -9.40 0.23 -1.18
N ASN A 170 -8.48 0.59 -2.06
CA ASN A 170 -8.65 0.87 -3.47
C ASN A 170 -7.39 0.39 -4.24
N ASP A 171 -7.37 0.61 -5.56
CA ASP A 171 -6.24 0.35 -6.47
C ASP A 171 -4.92 1.07 -6.13
N LYS A 172 -4.87 1.85 -5.04
CA LYS A 172 -3.71 2.62 -4.57
C LYS A 172 -3.50 2.46 -3.06
N THR A 173 -4.05 1.40 -2.47
CA THR A 173 -3.94 1.13 -1.05
C THR A 173 -2.84 0.12 -0.79
N VAL A 174 -1.81 0.55 -0.06
CA VAL A 174 -0.72 -0.31 0.39
C VAL A 174 -0.91 -0.58 1.87
N VAL A 175 -0.78 -1.84 2.28
CA VAL A 175 -0.78 -2.21 3.70
C VAL A 175 0.66 -2.50 4.12
N GLN A 176 1.11 -1.98 5.25
CA GLN A 176 2.40 -2.34 5.83
C GLN A 176 2.18 -3.26 7.02
N ALA A 177 2.80 -4.44 6.99
CA ALA A 177 2.76 -5.43 8.04
C ALA A 177 4.18 -5.80 8.51
N THR A 178 4.33 -6.11 9.79
CA THR A 178 5.64 -6.47 10.39
C THR A 178 5.84 -7.99 10.39
N GLY A 179 7.02 -8.43 9.99
CA GLY A 179 7.39 -9.85 9.84
C GLY A 179 8.00 -10.16 8.48
N ALA A 180 8.67 -11.30 8.39
CA ALA A 180 9.16 -11.84 7.11
C ALA A 180 8.05 -12.60 6.38
N GLU A 181 8.18 -12.79 5.07
CA GLU A 181 7.20 -13.53 4.24
C GLU A 181 6.84 -14.90 4.84
N GLU A 182 7.84 -15.65 5.32
CA GLU A 182 7.67 -16.99 5.89
C GLU A 182 6.86 -17.02 7.20
N ASP A 183 6.68 -15.87 7.87
CA ASP A 183 5.87 -15.76 9.08
C ASP A 183 4.36 -15.69 8.77
N PHE A 184 3.97 -15.40 7.52
CA PHE A 184 2.59 -15.15 7.15
C PHE A 184 1.89 -16.36 6.55
N VAL A 185 0.68 -16.61 7.05
CA VAL A 185 -0.30 -17.50 6.41
C VAL A 185 -1.34 -16.65 5.71
N ILE A 186 -1.54 -16.89 4.41
CA ILE A 186 -2.49 -16.16 3.58
C ILE A 186 -3.72 -17.03 3.34
N THR A 187 -4.90 -16.44 3.46
CA THR A 187 -6.17 -17.08 3.10
C THR A 187 -7.03 -16.11 2.29
N THR A 188 -7.76 -16.62 1.30
CA THR A 188 -8.71 -15.83 0.50
C THR A 188 -10.12 -16.38 0.68
N ALA A 189 -11.09 -15.50 0.89
CA ALA A 189 -12.51 -15.84 1.01
C ALA A 189 -13.39 -14.61 0.76
N ASP A 190 -14.51 -14.80 0.05
CA ASP A 190 -15.53 -13.76 -0.20
C ASP A 190 -14.94 -12.44 -0.78
N GLY A 191 -14.06 -12.55 -1.79
CA GLY A 191 -13.35 -11.41 -2.38
C GLY A 191 -12.38 -10.67 -1.44
N LYS A 192 -11.95 -11.29 -0.34
CA LYS A 192 -11.00 -10.72 0.62
C LYS A 192 -9.79 -11.62 0.81
N ALA A 193 -8.62 -11.01 1.00
CA ALA A 193 -7.45 -11.70 1.52
C ALA A 193 -7.34 -11.48 3.03
N THR A 194 -6.81 -12.46 3.74
CA THR A 194 -6.43 -12.35 5.14
C THR A 194 -5.02 -12.89 5.31
N ILE A 195 -4.11 -12.03 5.76
CA ILE A 195 -2.79 -12.43 6.20
C ILE A 195 -2.79 -12.61 7.71
N VAL A 196 -2.15 -13.66 8.20
CA VAL A 196 -1.99 -13.92 9.64
C VAL A 196 -0.53 -14.18 9.91
N ASN A 197 0.10 -13.34 10.73
CA ASN A 197 1.45 -13.61 11.21
C ASN A 197 1.37 -14.74 12.24
N ALA A 198 1.93 -15.91 11.93
CA ALA A 198 1.86 -17.11 12.76
C ALA A 198 2.64 -16.98 14.07
N ALA A 199 3.64 -16.08 14.14
CA ALA A 199 4.44 -15.84 15.33
C ALA A 199 3.71 -14.92 16.33
N THR A 200 3.02 -13.89 15.86
CA THR A 200 2.34 -12.90 16.71
C THR A 200 0.84 -13.14 16.88
N GLY A 201 0.21 -13.83 15.93
CA GLY A 201 -1.25 -13.99 15.85
C GLY A 201 -1.98 -12.76 15.31
N VAL A 202 -1.26 -11.70 14.93
CA VAL A 202 -1.84 -10.51 14.31
C VAL A 202 -2.36 -10.85 12.92
N SER A 203 -3.58 -10.44 12.60
CA SER A 203 -4.22 -10.71 11.32
C SER A 203 -4.72 -9.44 10.64
N VAL A 204 -4.53 -9.34 9.33
CA VAL A 204 -5.08 -8.23 8.55
C VAL A 204 -5.97 -8.80 7.46
N THR A 205 -7.27 -8.52 7.55
CA THR A 205 -8.24 -8.82 6.50
C THR A 205 -8.34 -7.62 5.55
N MET A 206 -8.23 -7.84 4.25
CA MET A 206 -8.14 -6.78 3.25
C MET A 206 -8.99 -7.07 2.02
N SER A 207 -9.55 -6.03 1.41
CA SER A 207 -10.15 -6.06 0.07
C SER A 207 -9.64 -4.87 -0.73
N ASP A 208 -9.52 -5.03 -2.05
CA ASP A 208 -9.12 -3.99 -2.97
C ASP A 208 -7.83 -3.29 -2.52
N VAL A 209 -6.78 -4.04 -2.18
CA VAL A 209 -5.46 -3.47 -1.86
C VAL A 209 -4.49 -3.81 -2.98
N ASP A 210 -3.50 -2.95 -3.17
CA ASP A 210 -2.51 -3.08 -4.23
C ASP A 210 -1.46 -4.15 -3.87
N PHE A 211 -0.82 -3.99 -2.71
CA PHE A 211 0.08 -4.98 -2.13
C PHE A 211 0.24 -4.77 -0.62
N VAL A 212 0.83 -5.78 0.05
CA VAL A 212 1.27 -5.66 1.45
C VAL A 212 2.78 -5.56 1.46
N GLN A 213 3.32 -4.47 2.02
CA GLN A 213 4.74 -4.33 2.31
C GLN A 213 5.10 -5.02 3.63
N LEU A 214 6.17 -5.81 3.60
CA LEU A 214 6.74 -6.53 4.74
C LEU A 214 8.05 -5.88 5.21
N ASP A 215 8.68 -6.48 6.23
CA ASP A 215 10.01 -6.07 6.65
C ASP A 215 11.06 -6.39 5.57
N GLY A 216 12.06 -5.52 5.40
CA GLY A 216 13.15 -5.76 4.44
C GLY A 216 12.82 -5.42 2.98
N ASP A 217 11.77 -4.62 2.74
CA ASP A 217 11.26 -4.17 1.43
C ASP A 217 10.58 -5.26 0.57
N ASP A 218 10.43 -6.47 1.11
CA ASP A 218 9.63 -7.53 0.50
C ASP A 218 8.15 -7.14 0.46
N VAL A 219 7.41 -7.69 -0.52
CA VAL A 219 5.97 -7.47 -0.67
C VAL A 219 5.22 -8.78 -0.85
N LEU A 220 4.03 -8.87 -0.26
CA LEU A 220 2.99 -9.83 -0.65
C LEU A 220 2.10 -9.16 -1.68
N ILE A 221 1.97 -9.77 -2.84
CA ILE A 221 1.32 -9.15 -3.98
C ILE A 221 -0.12 -9.67 -4.07
N PHE A 222 -1.09 -8.76 -4.08
CA PHE A 222 -2.50 -9.09 -4.22
C PHE A 222 -3.00 -8.50 -5.53
N ALA A 223 -2.68 -9.16 -6.64
CA ALA A 223 -2.97 -8.61 -7.95
C ALA A 223 -4.50 -8.50 -8.17
N ALA A 224 -4.96 -7.30 -8.52
CA ALA A 224 -6.38 -7.05 -8.81
C ALA A 224 -6.79 -7.59 -10.20
N ASN A 225 -5.82 -7.85 -11.07
CA ASN A 225 -6.04 -8.40 -12.40
C ASN A 225 -4.80 -9.15 -12.93
N GLU A 226 -5.00 -9.93 -14.01
CA GLU A 226 -3.95 -10.70 -14.68
C GLU A 226 -2.74 -9.86 -15.10
N LYS A 227 -2.94 -8.59 -15.49
CA LYS A 227 -1.84 -7.74 -15.94
C LYS A 227 -0.93 -7.32 -14.79
N GLN A 228 -1.48 -6.96 -13.63
CA GLN A 228 -0.70 -6.68 -12.43
C GLN A 228 0.04 -7.94 -11.93
N ALA A 229 -0.63 -9.10 -11.98
CA ALA A 229 0.03 -10.38 -11.67
C ALA A 229 1.19 -10.66 -12.64
N ALA A 230 0.99 -10.43 -13.94
CA ALA A 230 2.03 -10.61 -14.96
C ALA A 230 3.22 -9.66 -14.75
N VAL A 231 2.97 -8.41 -14.33
CA VAL A 231 4.04 -7.45 -14.00
C VAL A 231 4.85 -7.91 -12.78
N ALA A 232 4.19 -8.39 -11.73
CA ALA A 232 4.88 -8.96 -10.57
C ALA A 232 5.76 -10.16 -10.96
N ASN A 233 5.21 -11.04 -11.77
CA ASN A 233 5.89 -12.21 -12.31
C ASN A 233 7.15 -11.87 -13.12
N LEU A 234 7.18 -10.73 -13.82
CA LEU A 234 8.38 -10.29 -14.57
C LEU A 234 9.58 -10.02 -13.66
N TYR A 235 9.39 -9.63 -12.38
CA TYR A 235 10.50 -9.48 -11.44
C TYR A 235 11.23 -10.80 -11.21
N HIS A 236 10.48 -11.86 -10.92
CA HIS A 236 11.04 -13.20 -10.70
C HIS A 236 11.67 -13.75 -11.98
N ALA A 237 10.95 -13.64 -13.09
CA ALA A 237 11.34 -14.22 -14.36
C ALA A 237 12.61 -13.57 -14.96
N LEU A 238 12.74 -12.24 -14.82
CA LEU A 238 13.80 -11.47 -15.46
C LEU A 238 14.93 -11.09 -14.51
N LEU A 239 14.61 -10.79 -13.24
CA LEU A 239 15.57 -10.27 -12.27
C LEU A 239 15.95 -11.29 -11.20
N GLY A 240 15.22 -12.41 -11.09
CA GLY A 240 15.52 -13.48 -10.15
C GLY A 240 15.28 -13.10 -8.69
N ARG A 241 14.42 -12.11 -8.44
CA ARG A 241 14.06 -11.64 -7.09
C ARG A 241 12.58 -11.22 -7.04
N ASN A 242 12.07 -11.09 -5.81
CA ASN A 242 10.78 -10.45 -5.56
C ASN A 242 10.82 -8.98 -5.96
N ALA A 243 9.66 -8.43 -6.30
CA ALA A 243 9.50 -7.00 -6.45
C ALA A 243 9.75 -6.30 -5.11
N ASP A 244 10.33 -5.10 -5.17
CA ASP A 244 10.33 -4.17 -4.05
C ASP A 244 9.13 -3.21 -4.16
N ALA A 245 8.69 -2.65 -3.04
CA ALA A 245 7.49 -1.80 -2.99
C ALA A 245 7.52 -0.64 -4.01
N GLY A 246 8.63 0.10 -4.08
CA GLY A 246 8.75 1.25 -4.97
C GLY A 246 8.80 0.87 -6.45
N GLY A 247 9.48 -0.22 -6.79
CA GLY A 247 9.51 -0.75 -8.13
C GLY A 247 8.14 -1.26 -8.60
N LEU A 248 7.43 -2.00 -7.74
CA LEU A 248 6.11 -2.53 -8.07
C LEU A 248 5.10 -1.41 -8.29
N GLU A 249 5.06 -0.43 -7.39
CA GLU A 249 4.25 0.79 -7.52
C GLU A 249 4.50 1.48 -8.87
N PHE A 250 5.77 1.67 -9.24
CA PHE A 250 6.12 2.27 -10.52
C PHE A 250 5.54 1.49 -11.71
N TRP A 251 5.66 0.16 -11.74
CA TRP A 251 5.16 -0.61 -12.87
C TRP A 251 3.65 -0.79 -12.88
N TYR A 252 3.00 -0.82 -11.72
CA TYR A 252 1.55 -0.90 -11.58
C TYR A 252 0.89 0.38 -12.08
N ASP A 253 1.44 1.56 -11.76
CA ASP A 253 1.00 2.83 -12.34
C ASP A 253 1.04 2.80 -13.88
N HIS A 254 2.07 2.18 -14.47
CA HIS A 254 2.14 1.99 -15.92
C HIS A 254 1.15 0.95 -16.43
N ALA A 255 0.93 -0.14 -15.68
CA ALA A 255 0.02 -1.22 -16.02
C ALA A 255 -1.45 -0.78 -15.99
N ASP A 256 -1.84 0.06 -15.03
CA ASP A 256 -3.20 0.59 -14.92
C ASP A 256 -3.47 1.71 -15.94
N GLY A 257 -2.40 2.31 -16.46
CA GLY A 257 -2.43 3.20 -17.62
C GLY A 257 -2.60 2.45 -18.96
N THR A 258 -2.13 3.10 -20.04
CA THR A 258 -2.23 2.56 -21.41
C THR A 258 -1.00 1.76 -21.84
N THR A 259 -0.01 1.58 -20.96
CA THR A 259 1.24 0.87 -21.28
C THR A 259 0.96 -0.61 -21.48
N THR A 260 1.48 -1.21 -22.56
CA THR A 260 1.30 -2.64 -22.80
C THR A 260 2.26 -3.47 -21.96
N LEU A 261 1.91 -4.73 -21.67
CA LEU A 261 2.82 -5.64 -20.97
C LEU A 261 4.16 -5.81 -21.72
N HIS A 262 4.13 -5.83 -23.06
CA HIS A 262 5.34 -5.82 -23.88
C HIS A 262 6.24 -4.60 -23.61
N THR A 263 5.68 -3.40 -23.50
CA THR A 263 6.46 -2.20 -23.18
C THR A 263 7.03 -2.27 -21.77
N ILE A 264 6.27 -2.81 -20.80
CA ILE A 264 6.77 -3.04 -19.44
C ILE A 264 7.93 -4.04 -19.46
N ALA A 265 7.77 -5.21 -20.09
CA ALA A 265 8.82 -6.21 -20.23
C ALA A 265 10.09 -5.64 -20.91
N SER A 266 9.92 -4.80 -21.93
CA SER A 266 11.04 -4.08 -22.55
C SER A 266 11.77 -3.18 -21.55
N GLY A 267 11.03 -2.47 -20.69
CA GLY A 267 11.61 -1.64 -19.65
C GLY A 267 12.42 -2.43 -18.60
N PHE A 268 11.97 -3.63 -18.21
CA PHE A 268 12.78 -4.54 -17.38
C PHE A 268 14.07 -4.96 -18.09
N LEU A 269 13.97 -5.37 -19.36
CA LEU A 269 15.12 -5.84 -20.16
C LEU A 269 16.14 -4.72 -20.45
N GLU A 270 15.69 -3.47 -20.48
CA GLU A 270 16.56 -2.29 -20.67
C GLU A 270 17.14 -1.76 -19.34
N SER A 271 16.69 -2.29 -18.20
CA SER A 271 17.13 -1.81 -16.90
C SER A 271 18.62 -2.11 -16.65
N ALA A 272 19.25 -1.27 -15.84
CA ALA A 272 20.62 -1.50 -15.37
C ALA A 272 20.76 -2.82 -14.60
N GLU A 273 19.68 -3.26 -13.96
CA GLU A 273 19.64 -4.50 -13.19
C GLU A 273 19.68 -5.73 -14.11
N TYR A 274 18.80 -5.80 -15.11
CA TYR A 274 18.81 -6.90 -16.07
C TYR A 274 20.09 -6.93 -16.90
N THR A 275 20.53 -5.78 -17.40
CA THR A 275 21.75 -5.70 -18.22
C THR A 275 23.02 -6.09 -17.47
N ALA A 276 23.04 -5.98 -16.13
CA ALA A 276 24.14 -6.43 -15.30
C ALA A 276 24.23 -7.97 -15.16
N LEU A 277 23.16 -8.70 -15.48
CA LEU A 277 23.16 -10.18 -15.47
C LEU A 277 23.97 -10.78 -16.63
N ASP A 278 24.17 -10.02 -17.72
CA ASP A 278 24.92 -10.42 -18.93
C ASP A 278 24.50 -11.79 -19.52
N GLN A 279 23.19 -12.06 -19.53
CA GLN A 279 22.64 -13.35 -19.94
C GLN A 279 22.59 -13.53 -21.46
N ASP A 280 22.98 -14.72 -21.93
CA ASP A 280 22.68 -15.17 -23.29
C ASP A 280 21.20 -15.61 -23.46
N ASP A 281 20.78 -15.95 -24.67
CA ASP A 281 19.39 -16.31 -24.95
C ASP A 281 18.96 -17.63 -24.27
N ALA A 282 19.89 -18.56 -24.07
CA ALA A 282 19.61 -19.82 -23.39
C ALA A 282 19.44 -19.61 -21.89
N GLU A 283 20.28 -18.78 -21.29
CA GLU A 283 20.18 -18.37 -19.88
C GLU A 283 18.90 -17.57 -19.63
N PHE A 284 18.54 -16.65 -20.53
CA PHE A 284 17.29 -15.90 -20.47
C PHE A 284 16.06 -16.81 -20.49
N VAL A 285 15.96 -17.73 -21.45
CA VAL A 285 14.81 -18.66 -21.54
C VAL A 285 14.77 -19.61 -20.35
N ALA A 286 15.92 -20.06 -19.85
CA ALA A 286 15.98 -20.88 -18.64
C ALA A 286 15.49 -20.12 -17.40
N ALA A 287 15.88 -18.85 -17.25
CA ALA A 287 15.43 -18.00 -16.15
C ALA A 287 13.91 -17.78 -16.16
N LEU A 288 13.30 -17.60 -17.34
CA LEU A 288 11.84 -17.49 -17.45
C LEU A 288 11.11 -18.75 -17.00
N TYR A 289 11.62 -19.93 -17.36
CA TYR A 289 11.02 -21.20 -16.95
C TYR A 289 11.17 -21.47 -15.46
N GLU A 290 12.34 -21.20 -14.90
CA GLU A 290 12.60 -21.35 -13.47
C GLU A 290 11.78 -20.35 -12.66
N GLY A 291 11.86 -19.07 -13.01
CA GLY A 291 11.27 -17.97 -12.24
C GLY A 291 9.74 -17.94 -12.24
N LEU A 292 9.08 -18.51 -13.25
CA LEU A 292 7.61 -18.49 -13.35
C LEU A 292 6.94 -19.83 -13.08
N PHE A 293 7.65 -20.93 -13.32
CA PHE A 293 7.04 -22.27 -13.32
C PHE A 293 7.80 -23.28 -12.47
N ASP A 294 8.90 -22.88 -11.82
CA ASP A 294 9.79 -23.75 -11.02
C ASP A 294 10.09 -25.09 -11.73
N ARG A 295 10.35 -25.01 -13.04
CA ARG A 295 10.58 -26.20 -13.86
C ARG A 295 11.58 -25.91 -14.96
N THR A 296 12.16 -26.99 -15.47
CA THR A 296 12.91 -26.98 -16.72
C THR A 296 12.10 -27.61 -17.84
N ASP A 297 12.21 -27.07 -19.07
CA ASP A 297 11.55 -27.63 -20.25
C ASP A 297 12.47 -27.58 -21.47
N ALA A 298 13.16 -28.68 -21.75
CA ALA A 298 14.10 -28.73 -22.87
C ALA A 298 13.41 -28.58 -24.24
N THR A 299 12.17 -29.06 -24.38
CA THR A 299 11.45 -28.97 -25.67
C THR A 299 10.91 -27.56 -25.86
N GLY A 300 10.30 -27.00 -24.81
CA GLY A 300 9.82 -25.62 -24.81
C GLY A 300 10.97 -24.61 -24.96
N ALA A 301 12.10 -24.82 -24.30
CA ALA A 301 13.27 -23.95 -24.46
C ALA A 301 13.80 -23.96 -25.90
N ALA A 302 13.89 -25.12 -26.54
CA ALA A 302 14.31 -25.21 -27.94
C ALA A 302 13.37 -24.42 -28.88
N TYR A 303 12.06 -24.46 -28.63
CA TYR A 303 11.08 -23.68 -29.39
C TYR A 303 11.29 -22.16 -29.24
N TRP A 304 11.50 -21.68 -28.01
CA TRP A 304 11.71 -20.24 -27.77
C TRP A 304 13.05 -19.75 -28.32
N LEU A 305 14.09 -20.57 -28.23
CA LEU A 305 15.39 -20.27 -28.84
C LEU A 305 15.28 -20.15 -30.37
N GLU A 306 14.56 -21.07 -31.03
CA GLU A 306 14.29 -20.95 -32.47
C GLU A 306 13.55 -19.63 -32.80
N ARG A 307 12.62 -19.19 -31.95
CA ARG A 307 11.94 -17.90 -32.15
C ARG A 307 12.85 -16.69 -32.02
N LEU A 308 13.76 -16.71 -31.05
CA LEU A 308 14.77 -15.66 -30.88
C LEU A 308 15.73 -15.63 -32.07
N GLU A 309 16.17 -16.80 -32.55
CA GLU A 309 16.98 -16.93 -33.76
C GLU A 309 16.27 -16.41 -35.03
N ASP A 310 14.96 -16.64 -35.13
CA ASP A 310 14.10 -16.13 -36.22
C ASP A 310 13.79 -14.62 -36.13
N GLY A 311 14.24 -13.94 -35.06
CA GLY A 311 14.16 -12.49 -34.90
C GLY A 311 13.04 -11.99 -33.99
N ALA A 312 12.40 -12.86 -33.21
CA ALA A 312 11.55 -12.41 -32.10
C ALA A 312 12.40 -11.66 -31.07
N SER A 313 11.82 -10.64 -30.42
CA SER A 313 12.53 -9.92 -29.36
C SER A 313 12.43 -10.69 -28.03
N ARG A 314 13.38 -10.45 -27.11
CA ARG A 314 13.26 -10.96 -25.72
C ARG A 314 12.00 -10.42 -25.03
N ALA A 315 11.54 -9.22 -25.38
CA ALA A 315 10.32 -8.64 -24.84
C ALA A 315 9.07 -9.42 -25.28
N ASP A 316 9.00 -9.86 -26.55
CA ASP A 316 7.93 -10.73 -27.05
C ASP A 316 7.88 -12.05 -26.27
N VAL A 317 9.04 -12.67 -26.04
CA VAL A 317 9.15 -13.92 -25.30
C VAL A 317 8.76 -13.74 -23.83
N ALA A 318 9.32 -12.73 -23.14
CA ALA A 318 9.00 -12.45 -21.74
C ALA A 318 7.51 -12.15 -21.53
N THR A 319 6.89 -11.41 -22.46
CA THR A 319 5.45 -11.13 -22.44
C THR A 319 4.64 -12.42 -22.54
N ALA A 320 4.96 -13.30 -23.49
CA ALA A 320 4.23 -14.55 -23.68
C ALA A 320 4.34 -15.48 -22.46
N PHE A 321 5.50 -15.47 -21.77
CA PHE A 321 5.69 -16.20 -20.53
C PHE A 321 4.87 -15.62 -19.38
N ALA A 322 4.88 -14.29 -19.20
CA ALA A 322 4.15 -13.62 -18.14
C ALA A 322 2.62 -13.71 -18.33
N GLU A 323 2.12 -13.71 -19.56
CA GLU A 323 0.72 -13.98 -19.86
C GLU A 323 0.36 -15.46 -19.56
N ALA A 324 1.23 -16.39 -19.93
CA ALA A 324 1.02 -17.81 -19.67
C ALA A 324 1.09 -18.17 -18.17
N SER A 325 1.78 -17.37 -17.35
CA SER A 325 1.86 -17.61 -15.90
C SER A 325 0.64 -17.13 -15.12
N VAL A 326 -0.25 -16.36 -15.76
CA VAL A 326 -1.48 -15.84 -15.15
C VAL A 326 -2.76 -16.40 -15.79
N ASP A 327 -2.66 -17.06 -16.94
CA ASP A 327 -3.77 -17.74 -17.62
C ASP A 327 -3.98 -19.17 -17.05
N GLY A 328 -4.80 -19.30 -16.00
CA GLY A 328 -5.22 -20.59 -15.41
C GLY A 328 -5.59 -20.52 -13.93
N ASP A 329 -6.51 -21.40 -13.46
CA ASP A 329 -6.87 -21.55 -12.05
C ASP A 329 -5.61 -21.65 -11.17
N GLU A 330 -5.47 -20.74 -10.20
CA GLU A 330 -4.40 -20.60 -9.18
C GLU A 330 -3.23 -21.57 -9.40
N VAL A 331 -2.32 -21.19 -10.31
CA VAL A 331 -0.97 -21.70 -10.23
C VAL A 331 -0.40 -21.09 -8.96
N GLU A 332 0.11 -21.92 -8.05
CA GLU A 332 0.93 -21.48 -6.93
C GLU A 332 2.14 -20.77 -7.54
N ILE A 333 1.99 -19.45 -7.75
CA ILE A 333 3.01 -18.60 -8.35
C ILE A 333 4.19 -18.63 -7.39
N VAL A 334 5.37 -18.91 -7.93
CA VAL A 334 6.60 -18.91 -7.16
C VAL A 334 6.95 -17.46 -6.89
N GLY A 335 6.83 -17.06 -5.62
CA GLY A 335 6.78 -15.67 -5.20
C GLY A 335 5.35 -15.30 -4.85
N SER A 336 5.15 -14.74 -3.66
CA SER A 336 3.93 -14.32 -2.94
C SER A 336 2.71 -13.70 -3.68
N VAL A 337 2.59 -13.80 -5.01
CA VAL A 337 1.50 -13.25 -5.81
C VAL A 337 0.24 -14.09 -5.65
N THR A 338 -0.73 -13.53 -4.95
CA THR A 338 -2.09 -14.07 -4.83
C THR A 338 -3.03 -13.23 -5.69
N ILE A 339 -3.75 -13.86 -6.63
CA ILE A 339 -4.81 -13.17 -7.37
C ILE A 339 -6.10 -13.25 -6.56
N ILE A 340 -6.72 -12.10 -6.28
CA ILE A 340 -8.04 -12.08 -5.63
C ILE A 340 -9.09 -11.93 -6.71
N ASP A 341 -9.94 -12.95 -6.91
CA ASP A 341 -11.10 -12.85 -7.79
C ASP A 341 -12.20 -11.99 -7.12
N PRO A 342 -12.59 -10.84 -7.70
CA PRO A 342 -13.65 -10.00 -7.16
C PRO A 342 -15.05 -10.65 -7.23
N THR A 343 -15.18 -11.82 -7.87
CA THR A 343 -16.44 -12.55 -8.04
C THR A 343 -16.55 -13.85 -7.24
N ALA A 344 -15.48 -14.26 -6.54
CA ALA A 344 -15.41 -15.51 -5.77
C ALA A 344 -15.93 -15.40 -4.33
#